data_AF-A0A7Z7NB46-F1
#
_entry.id   AF-A0A7Z7NB46-F1
#
_cell.length_a   1.000
_cell.length_b   1.000
_cell.length_c   1.000
_cell.angle_alpha   90.00
_cell.angle_beta   90.00
_cell.angle_gamma   90.00
#
_symmetry.space_group_name_H-M   'P 1'
#
loop_
_entity.id
_entity.type
_entity.pdbx_description
1 polymer ?
#
loop_
_entity_poly.entity_id
_entity_poly.type
_entity_poly.pdbx_seq_one_letter_code
_entity_poly.pdbx_strand_id
1 'polypeptide(L)'
;MNNPSRLHKPRRPWPIVAALCVIASAAVVITAPSVLDGWRNRGPSGPEGLAPKLAALSDQQLADLLPKQSEFPDSWTVSDIKELSDTFGYFRYHVSDEGLGIDPAECFSVVGVASTGAFDAAEVFGHDPADPPEVADRRDIRLMVGREFDPSGFDAFTGLVSRCLRFSSAAVGSYTVSILENSHPSAGPQRFRYSITTTIGGDPADATRIDYYSYARTSGLVLTGAASAGHQQVFDTLFDGTLRRITER
;
A
#
# COMPACT_ATOMS: atom_id res chain seq x y z
N MET A 1 13.42 65.28 52.36
CA MET A 1 13.93 63.97 52.82
C MET A 1 12.79 62.97 52.82
N ASN A 2 12.94 61.97 51.94
CA ASN A 2 12.32 60.65 51.79
C ASN A 2 11.01 60.30 52.51
N ASN A 3 10.00 59.95 51.69
CA ASN A 3 8.89 59.08 52.04
C ASN A 3 9.13 57.72 51.36
N PRO A 4 9.41 56.61 52.07
CA PRO A 4 9.64 55.32 51.44
C PRO A 4 8.35 54.51 51.29
N SER A 5 8.19 54.04 50.06
CA SER A 5 7.15 53.19 49.50
C SER A 5 6.95 51.87 50.25
N ARG A 6 5.69 51.47 50.44
CA ARG A 6 5.32 50.08 50.78
C ARG A 6 5.65 49.16 49.61
N LEU A 7 6.41 48.09 49.85
CA LEU A 7 6.52 46.94 48.94
C LEU A 7 6.11 45.68 49.70
N HIS A 8 4.97 45.11 49.30
CA HIS A 8 4.49 43.81 49.75
C HIS A 8 5.44 42.70 49.27
N LYS A 9 5.88 41.83 50.19
CA LYS A 9 6.57 40.58 49.87
C LYS A 9 5.53 39.53 49.43
N PRO A 10 5.68 38.88 48.26
CA PRO A 10 4.82 37.77 47.89
C PRO A 10 5.21 36.51 48.70
N ARG A 11 4.23 35.88 49.34
CA ARG A 11 4.37 34.56 49.98
C ARG A 11 4.60 33.50 48.89
N ARG A 12 5.77 32.85 48.92
CA ARG A 12 6.12 31.74 48.01
C ARG A 12 5.16 30.54 48.22
N PRO A 13 4.60 29.93 47.17
CA PRO A 13 3.60 28.86 47.24
C PRO A 13 4.26 27.48 47.43
N TRP A 14 5.21 27.39 48.36
CA TRP A 14 5.94 26.15 48.61
C TRP A 14 5.10 24.98 49.14
N PRO A 15 4.07 25.18 49.99
CA PRO A 15 3.28 24.04 50.48
C PRO A 15 2.37 23.42 49.41
N ILE A 16 2.01 24.19 48.37
CA ILE A 16 1.14 23.72 47.28
C ILE A 16 1.92 22.77 46.36
N VAL A 17 3.18 23.10 46.05
CA VAL A 17 4.03 22.23 45.22
C VAL A 17 4.34 20.91 45.92
N ALA A 18 4.63 20.96 47.23
CA ALA A 18 4.87 19.74 48.01
C ALA A 18 3.62 18.84 48.08
N ALA A 19 2.43 19.43 48.26
CA ALA A 19 1.17 18.69 48.25
C ALA A 19 0.88 18.05 46.89
N LEU A 20 1.13 18.77 45.78
CA LEU A 20 0.95 18.24 44.43
C LEU A 20 1.90 17.09 44.11
N CYS A 21 3.16 17.15 44.55
CA CYS A 21 4.11 16.05 44.39
C CYS A 21 3.65 14.79 45.15
N VAL A 22 3.16 14.93 46.37
CA VAL A 22 2.66 13.79 47.16
C VAL A 22 1.43 13.16 46.51
N ILE A 23 0.50 13.99 46.00
CA ILE A 23 -0.69 13.50 45.29
C ILE A 23 -0.30 12.78 43.99
N ALA A 24 0.65 13.33 43.22
CA ALA A 24 1.15 12.70 42.00
C ALA A 24 1.84 11.35 42.28
N SER A 25 2.67 11.27 43.32
CA SER A 25 3.31 10.01 43.72
C SER A 25 2.30 8.98 44.22
N ALA A 26 1.30 9.39 45.01
CA ALA A 26 0.24 8.50 45.46
C ALA A 26 -0.61 7.99 44.30
N ALA A 27 -0.94 8.84 43.32
CA ALA A 27 -1.66 8.43 42.12
C ALA A 27 -0.88 7.37 41.34
N VAL A 28 0.43 7.56 41.11
CA VAL A 28 1.28 6.59 40.41
C VAL A 28 1.35 5.25 41.15
N VAL A 29 1.48 5.27 42.48
CA VAL A 29 1.56 4.03 43.29
C VAL A 29 0.22 3.27 43.31
N ILE A 30 -0.91 3.97 43.20
CA ILE A 30 -2.24 3.35 43.17
C ILE A 30 -2.60 2.82 41.77
N THR A 31 -2.19 3.51 40.70
CA THR A 31 -2.52 3.12 39.32
C THR A 31 -1.51 2.14 38.71
N ALA A 32 -0.25 2.13 39.16
CA ALA A 32 0.77 1.24 38.60
C ALA A 32 0.43 -0.26 38.75
N PRO A 33 -0.07 -0.76 39.90
CA PRO A 33 -0.42 -2.18 40.05
C PRO A 33 -1.60 -2.58 39.17
N SER A 34 -2.61 -1.70 39.03
CA SER A 34 -3.80 -1.97 38.23
C SER A 34 -3.54 -1.93 36.71
N VAL A 35 -2.59 -1.11 36.27
CA VAL A 35 -2.10 -1.10 34.87
C VAL A 35 -1.22 -2.33 34.60
N LEU A 36 -0.35 -2.71 35.54
CA LEU A 36 0.52 -3.89 35.40
C LEU A 36 -0.26 -5.21 35.47
N ASP A 37 -1.27 -5.31 36.33
CA ASP A 37 -2.17 -6.47 36.39
C ASP A 37 -3.15 -6.51 35.21
N GLY A 38 -3.58 -5.36 34.70
CA GLY A 38 -4.36 -5.27 33.46
C GLY A 38 -3.57 -5.72 32.22
N TRP A 39 -2.25 -5.59 32.24
CA TRP A 39 -1.35 -6.08 31.18
C TRP A 39 -1.01 -7.57 31.36
N ARG A 40 -0.82 -8.05 32.59
CA ARG A 40 -0.54 -9.46 32.87
C ARG A 40 -1.75 -10.39 32.73
N ASN A 41 -2.97 -9.90 32.98
CA ASN A 41 -4.20 -10.70 32.88
C ASN A 41 -4.90 -10.61 31.52
N ARG A 42 -4.36 -9.84 30.57
CA ARG A 42 -4.82 -9.87 29.19
C ARG A 42 -4.18 -11.08 28.50
N GLY A 43 -4.79 -12.25 28.69
CA GLY A 43 -4.66 -13.37 27.76
C GLY A 43 -5.01 -12.91 26.33
N PRO A 44 -4.79 -13.74 25.28
CA PRO A 44 -4.60 -13.30 23.88
C PRO A 44 -5.84 -12.73 23.16
N SER A 45 -6.80 -12.16 23.88
CA SER A 45 -8.03 -11.51 23.40
C SER A 45 -7.99 -9.99 23.63
N GLY A 46 -6.91 -9.33 23.19
CA GLY A 46 -6.94 -7.91 22.85
C GLY A 46 -7.51 -7.72 21.43
N PRO A 47 -7.85 -6.48 21.00
CA PRO A 47 -8.06 -6.23 19.58
C PRO A 47 -6.84 -6.77 18.84
N GLU A 48 -7.08 -7.58 17.80
CA GLU A 48 -6.04 -8.16 16.94
C GLU A 48 -4.96 -7.10 16.72
N GLY A 49 -3.74 -7.38 17.18
CA GLY A 49 -2.65 -6.44 17.01
C GLY A 49 -2.58 -6.09 15.53
N LEU A 50 -2.76 -4.83 15.18
CA LEU A 50 -2.43 -4.38 13.84
C LEU A 50 -0.97 -4.79 13.64
N ALA A 51 -0.71 -5.57 12.59
CA ALA A 51 0.63 -5.81 12.07
C ALA A 51 1.60 -6.78 12.82
N PRO A 52 1.23 -8.02 13.20
CA PRO A 52 2.15 -8.92 13.93
C PRO A 52 3.32 -9.47 13.08
N LYS A 53 3.35 -9.21 11.76
CA LYS A 53 4.37 -9.71 10.81
C LYS A 53 5.11 -8.62 10.02
N LEU A 54 4.73 -7.34 10.18
CA LEU A 54 5.28 -6.23 9.40
C LEU A 54 6.78 -5.95 9.69
N ALA A 55 7.36 -6.59 10.70
CA ALA A 55 8.77 -6.41 11.08
C ALA A 55 9.72 -7.52 10.59
N ALA A 56 9.28 -8.51 9.81
CA ALA A 56 10.11 -9.69 9.55
C ALA A 56 11.21 -9.48 8.48
N LEU A 57 11.02 -8.57 7.53
CA LEU A 57 11.99 -8.31 6.45
C LEU A 57 12.30 -6.81 6.36
N SER A 58 13.56 -6.46 6.12
CA SER A 58 13.97 -5.11 5.75
C SER A 58 13.53 -4.76 4.33
N ASP A 59 13.52 -3.47 3.98
CA ASP A 59 13.18 -3.03 2.61
C ASP A 59 14.16 -3.61 1.58
N GLN A 60 15.45 -3.72 1.92
CA GLN A 60 16.43 -4.39 1.08
C GLN A 60 16.09 -5.88 0.88
N GLN A 61 15.69 -6.60 1.95
CA GLN A 61 15.29 -8.00 1.81
C GLN A 61 14.03 -8.16 0.96
N LEU A 62 13.13 -7.18 0.98
CA LEU A 62 11.96 -7.16 0.10
C LEU A 62 12.35 -6.83 -1.35
N ALA A 63 13.25 -5.87 -1.57
CA ALA A 63 13.80 -5.55 -2.88
C ALA A 63 14.52 -6.75 -3.50
N ASP A 64 15.23 -7.54 -2.69
CA ASP A 64 15.95 -8.74 -3.14
C ASP A 64 15.01 -9.88 -3.61
N LEU A 65 13.71 -9.81 -3.27
CA LEU A 65 12.69 -10.75 -3.77
C LEU A 65 12.21 -10.38 -5.17
N LEU A 66 12.36 -9.12 -5.58
CA LEU A 66 11.93 -8.65 -6.90
C LEU A 66 12.88 -9.13 -8.01
N PRO A 67 12.40 -9.24 -9.26
CA PRO A 67 13.24 -9.65 -10.37
C PRO A 67 14.41 -8.69 -10.61
N LYS A 68 15.54 -9.27 -11.02
CA LYS A 68 16.76 -8.53 -11.37
C LYS A 68 16.88 -8.38 -12.89
N GLN A 69 17.78 -7.51 -13.37
CA GLN A 69 18.04 -7.29 -14.80
C GLN A 69 18.16 -8.60 -15.61
N SER A 70 18.81 -9.63 -15.06
CA SER A 70 19.01 -10.93 -15.71
C SER A 70 17.73 -11.76 -15.93
N GLU A 71 16.61 -11.35 -15.33
CA GLU A 71 15.31 -12.02 -15.47
C GLU A 71 14.41 -11.34 -16.50
N PHE A 72 14.72 -10.10 -16.87
CA PHE A 72 14.07 -9.38 -17.96
C PHE A 72 14.73 -9.74 -19.30
N PRO A 73 14.06 -9.49 -20.45
CA PRO A 73 14.69 -9.63 -21.75
C PRO A 73 15.97 -8.78 -21.85
N ASP A 74 17.02 -9.29 -22.49
CA ASP A 74 18.35 -8.66 -22.53
C ASP A 74 18.35 -7.23 -23.12
N SER A 75 17.39 -6.92 -24.01
CA SER A 75 17.25 -5.60 -24.62
C SER A 75 16.58 -4.57 -23.71
N TRP A 76 15.98 -5.00 -22.59
CA TRP A 76 15.19 -4.12 -21.73
C TRP A 76 16.06 -3.34 -20.76
N THR A 77 15.63 -2.11 -20.49
CA THR A 77 16.22 -1.32 -19.41
C THR A 77 15.45 -1.59 -18.12
N VAL A 78 16.14 -2.01 -17.06
CA VAL A 78 15.54 -2.23 -15.75
C VAL A 78 16.00 -1.16 -14.79
N SER A 79 15.09 -0.69 -13.96
CA SER A 79 15.39 0.27 -12.91
C SER A 79 14.71 -0.16 -11.62
N ASP A 80 15.48 -0.13 -10.55
CA ASP A 80 15.07 -0.46 -9.21
C ASP A 80 14.88 0.83 -8.40
N ILE A 81 13.65 1.05 -7.90
CA ILE A 81 13.43 2.01 -6.83
C ILE A 81 13.32 1.21 -5.54
N LYS A 82 14.42 1.22 -4.78
CA LYS A 82 14.59 0.39 -3.58
C LYS A 82 13.85 0.92 -2.35
N GLU A 83 13.45 2.19 -2.35
CA GLU A 83 12.89 2.87 -1.19
C GLU A 83 11.73 3.76 -1.65
N LEU A 84 10.49 3.28 -1.47
CA LEU A 84 9.30 4.05 -1.85
C LEU A 84 8.68 4.84 -0.69
N SER A 85 8.91 4.45 0.57
CA SER A 85 8.33 5.16 1.71
C SER A 85 8.97 4.78 3.06
N ASP A 86 9.54 5.77 3.76
CA ASP A 86 9.85 5.71 5.20
C ASP A 86 8.59 5.82 6.09
N THR A 87 7.42 6.00 5.48
CA THR A 87 6.16 6.25 6.16
C THR A 87 5.52 4.93 6.58
N PHE A 88 5.50 4.67 7.89
CA PHE A 88 4.70 3.60 8.51
C PHE A 88 3.33 4.15 8.90
N GLY A 89 2.22 3.54 8.47
CA GLY A 89 0.90 4.03 8.87
C GLY A 89 -0.27 3.44 8.10
N TYR A 90 -1.39 4.17 8.05
CA TYR A 90 -2.58 3.87 7.25
C TYR A 90 -2.76 5.04 6.29
N PHE A 91 -2.75 4.79 4.98
CA PHE A 91 -3.06 5.81 3.98
C PHE A 91 -4.34 5.39 3.27
N ARG A 92 -5.38 6.22 3.37
CA ARG A 92 -6.48 6.14 2.40
C ARG A 92 -5.97 6.81 1.15
N TYR A 93 -5.80 6.06 0.07
CA TYR A 93 -5.80 6.68 -1.26
C TYR A 93 -7.11 7.45 -1.35
N HIS A 94 -7.01 8.78 -1.36
CA HIS A 94 -8.16 9.61 -1.63
C HIS A 94 -8.55 9.32 -3.08
N VAL A 95 -9.64 8.57 -3.24
CA VAL A 95 -10.28 8.34 -4.54
C VAL A 95 -10.92 9.66 -4.93
N SER A 96 -10.12 10.53 -5.51
CA SER A 96 -10.55 11.70 -6.24
C SER A 96 -10.40 11.30 -7.69
N ASP A 97 -11.47 11.43 -8.48
CA ASP A 97 -11.47 11.25 -9.93
C ASP A 97 -10.41 12.13 -10.65
N GLU A 98 -9.72 13.03 -9.94
CA GLU A 98 -8.71 13.97 -10.45
C GLU A 98 -9.20 14.79 -11.66
N GLY A 99 -10.52 14.82 -11.89
CA GLY A 99 -11.15 15.45 -13.05
C GLY A 99 -11.17 14.60 -14.32
N LEU A 100 -10.88 13.30 -14.25
CA LEU A 100 -10.93 12.38 -15.40
C LEU A 100 -12.37 12.06 -15.86
N GLY A 101 -13.37 12.32 -15.02
CA GLY A 101 -14.78 12.09 -15.29
C GLY A 101 -15.16 10.62 -15.29
N ILE A 102 -14.53 9.80 -14.43
CA ILE A 102 -14.82 8.37 -14.28
C ILE A 102 -16.26 8.17 -13.78
N ASP A 103 -17.02 7.33 -14.48
CA ASP A 103 -18.41 6.99 -14.17
C ASP A 103 -18.60 5.45 -14.18
N PRO A 104 -18.93 4.83 -13.02
CA PRO A 104 -19.15 5.47 -11.72
C PRO A 104 -17.82 5.78 -11.00
N ALA A 105 -17.78 6.86 -10.21
CA ALA A 105 -16.54 7.44 -9.66
C ALA A 105 -15.71 6.47 -8.80
N GLU A 106 -16.35 5.51 -8.13
CA GLU A 106 -15.66 4.47 -7.35
C GLU A 106 -14.75 3.57 -8.22
N CYS A 107 -14.98 3.49 -9.53
CA CYS A 107 -14.18 2.68 -10.44
C CYS A 107 -12.85 3.34 -10.82
N PHE A 108 -12.57 4.57 -10.38
CA PHE A 108 -11.28 5.23 -10.60
C PHE A 108 -10.11 4.37 -10.12
N SER A 109 -10.22 3.78 -8.93
CA SER A 109 -9.17 2.94 -8.34
C SER A 109 -8.93 1.61 -9.07
N VAL A 110 -9.75 1.27 -10.06
CA VAL A 110 -9.53 0.09 -10.91
C VAL A 110 -8.53 0.39 -12.02
N VAL A 111 -8.39 1.66 -12.43
CA VAL A 111 -7.41 2.09 -13.42
C VAL A 111 -6.07 2.35 -12.73
N GLY A 112 -4.99 1.78 -13.27
CA GLY A 112 -3.67 1.90 -12.67
C GLY A 112 -3.44 0.93 -11.51
N VAL A 113 -2.29 1.06 -10.85
CA VAL A 113 -1.94 0.16 -9.74
C VAL A 113 -2.70 0.60 -8.49
N ALA A 114 -3.61 -0.24 -8.04
CA ALA A 114 -4.47 0.04 -6.90
C ALA A 114 -3.80 -0.33 -5.56
N SER A 115 -4.18 0.39 -4.50
CA SER A 115 -3.84 -0.01 -3.14
C SER A 115 -4.70 -1.18 -2.68
N THR A 116 -4.04 -2.18 -2.12
CA THR A 116 -4.64 -3.43 -1.64
C THR A 116 -4.50 -3.60 -0.13
N GLY A 117 -4.36 -2.48 0.61
CA GLY A 117 -4.05 -2.54 2.05
C GLY A 117 -2.59 -2.88 2.34
N ALA A 118 -1.69 -2.58 1.39
CA ALA A 118 -0.25 -2.70 1.51
C ALA A 118 0.47 -1.39 1.21
N PHE A 119 1.61 -1.16 1.89
CA PHE A 119 2.57 -0.12 1.49
C PHE A 119 3.66 -0.76 0.67
N ASP A 120 3.83 -0.29 -0.56
CA ASP A 120 4.92 -0.71 -1.43
C ASP A 120 6.25 -0.37 -0.74
N ALA A 121 7.01 -1.42 -0.44
CA ALA A 121 8.30 -1.32 0.23
C ALA A 121 9.45 -1.25 -0.77
N ALA A 122 9.30 -1.98 -1.88
CA ALA A 122 10.25 -2.03 -2.97
C ALA A 122 9.52 -2.15 -4.31
N GLU A 123 10.12 -1.59 -5.35
CA GLU A 123 9.61 -1.62 -6.72
C GLU A 123 10.73 -1.86 -7.73
N VAL A 124 10.40 -2.62 -8.78
CA VAL A 124 11.20 -2.72 -10.00
C VAL A 124 10.32 -2.44 -11.21
N PHE A 125 10.88 -1.78 -12.20
CA PHE A 125 10.25 -1.61 -13.50
C PHE A 125 11.19 -1.97 -14.63
N GLY A 126 10.62 -2.58 -15.68
CA GLY A 126 11.29 -2.88 -16.93
C GLY A 126 10.67 -2.05 -18.05
N HIS A 127 11.53 -1.57 -18.95
CA HIS A 127 11.17 -0.82 -20.13
C HIS A 127 11.62 -1.55 -21.39
N ASP A 128 10.68 -1.75 -22.32
CA ASP A 128 10.98 -2.21 -23.67
C ASP A 128 11.42 -1.02 -24.53
N PRO A 129 12.66 -1.00 -25.05
CA PRO A 129 13.09 0.09 -25.93
C PRO A 129 12.31 0.16 -27.25
N ALA A 130 11.52 -0.85 -27.60
CA ALA A 130 10.61 -0.80 -28.75
C ALA A 130 9.40 0.12 -28.50
N ASP A 131 9.04 0.37 -27.25
CA ASP A 131 7.94 1.25 -26.89
C ASP A 131 8.39 2.71 -26.77
N PRO A 132 7.60 3.68 -27.25
CA PRO A 132 7.94 5.08 -27.12
C PRO A 132 8.05 5.45 -25.64
N PRO A 133 9.03 6.29 -25.24
CA PRO A 133 9.21 6.69 -23.83
C PRO A 133 8.02 7.49 -23.27
N GLU A 134 7.13 7.97 -24.14
CA GLU A 134 5.89 8.68 -23.82
C GLU A 134 4.75 7.72 -23.44
N VAL A 135 4.87 6.43 -23.76
CA VAL A 135 3.93 5.39 -23.36
C VAL A 135 4.37 4.84 -21.99
N ALA A 136 3.45 4.90 -21.02
CA ALA A 136 3.61 4.31 -19.68
C ALA A 136 4.78 4.83 -18.80
N ASP A 137 5.26 6.06 -18.99
CA ASP A 137 6.38 6.65 -18.22
C ASP A 137 7.63 5.72 -18.17
N ARG A 138 7.88 4.94 -19.23
CA ARG A 138 8.94 3.90 -19.31
C ARG A 138 8.79 2.75 -18.29
N ARG A 139 7.56 2.38 -17.94
CA ARG A 139 7.25 1.27 -17.02
C ARG A 139 6.34 0.25 -17.70
N ASP A 140 6.85 -0.40 -18.75
CA ASP A 140 6.10 -1.42 -19.49
C ASP A 140 5.73 -2.61 -18.62
N ILE A 141 6.62 -2.96 -17.69
CA ILE A 141 6.29 -3.88 -16.59
C ILE A 141 6.69 -3.21 -15.28
N ARG A 142 5.78 -3.21 -14.31
CA ARG A 142 6.00 -2.73 -12.94
C ARG A 142 5.67 -3.86 -11.97
N LEU A 143 6.56 -4.14 -11.01
CA LEU A 143 6.31 -5.06 -9.91
C LEU A 143 6.67 -4.39 -8.59
N MET A 144 5.76 -4.49 -7.62
CA MET A 144 5.94 -3.96 -6.27
C MET A 144 5.67 -5.05 -5.25
N VAL A 145 6.48 -5.09 -4.20
CA VAL A 145 6.17 -5.88 -3.01
C VAL A 145 5.90 -4.93 -1.86
N GLY A 146 4.74 -5.11 -1.24
CA GLY A 146 4.30 -4.32 -0.11
C GLY A 146 4.06 -5.17 1.12
N ARG A 147 4.16 -4.53 2.29
CA ARG A 147 3.79 -5.15 3.56
C ARG A 147 2.29 -4.97 3.78
N GLU A 148 1.60 -6.08 3.99
CA GLU A 148 0.16 -6.07 4.26
C GLU A 148 -0.09 -5.50 5.65
N PHE A 149 -0.80 -4.37 5.72
CA PHE A 149 -1.22 -3.74 6.98
C PHE A 149 -2.72 -3.86 7.23
N ASP A 150 -3.52 -4.07 6.18
CA ASP A 150 -4.97 -4.27 6.26
C ASP A 150 -5.43 -5.41 5.33
N PRO A 151 -5.63 -6.64 5.88
CA PRO A 151 -6.20 -7.77 5.16
C PRO A 151 -7.50 -7.51 4.43
N SER A 152 -8.36 -6.64 4.96
CA SER A 152 -9.65 -6.33 4.35
C SER A 152 -9.50 -5.48 3.09
N GLY A 153 -8.36 -4.79 2.92
CA GLY A 153 -8.04 -4.00 1.74
C GLY A 153 -7.95 -4.84 0.47
N PHE A 154 -7.36 -6.04 0.56
CA PHE A 154 -7.26 -6.95 -0.58
C PHE A 154 -8.66 -7.41 -1.05
N ASP A 155 -9.49 -7.89 -0.11
CA ASP A 155 -10.85 -8.35 -0.42
C ASP A 155 -11.76 -7.20 -0.89
N ALA A 156 -11.62 -6.01 -0.31
CA ALA A 156 -12.37 -4.83 -0.73
C ALA A 156 -12.00 -4.42 -2.17
N PHE A 157 -10.72 -4.50 -2.53
CA PHE A 157 -10.23 -4.22 -3.86
C PHE A 157 -10.72 -5.24 -4.90
N THR A 158 -10.55 -6.55 -4.65
CA THR A 158 -11.05 -7.57 -5.58
C THR A 158 -12.58 -7.48 -5.74
N GLY A 159 -13.29 -7.16 -4.66
CA GLY A 159 -14.72 -6.87 -4.69
C GLY A 159 -15.07 -5.63 -5.51
N LEU A 160 -14.26 -4.57 -5.46
CA LEU A 160 -14.44 -3.36 -6.28
C LEU A 160 -14.26 -3.68 -7.77
N VAL A 161 -13.15 -4.31 -8.16
CA VAL A 161 -12.88 -4.70 -9.55
C VAL A 161 -14.01 -5.57 -10.10
N SER A 162 -14.52 -6.49 -9.28
CA SER A 162 -15.65 -7.37 -9.66
C SER A 162 -16.97 -6.63 -9.88
N ARG A 163 -17.15 -5.43 -9.32
CA ARG A 163 -18.32 -4.58 -9.58
C ARG A 163 -18.09 -3.64 -10.77
N CYS A 164 -16.85 -3.19 -10.97
CA CYS A 164 -16.44 -2.27 -12.02
C CYS A 164 -16.05 -2.97 -13.33
N LEU A 165 -16.89 -3.91 -13.80
CA LEU A 165 -16.56 -4.67 -15.02
C LEU A 165 -16.63 -3.82 -16.31
N ARG A 166 -17.41 -2.74 -16.28
CA ARG A 166 -17.54 -1.75 -17.33
C ARG A 166 -17.77 -0.38 -16.71
N PHE A 167 -17.01 0.60 -17.16
CA PHE A 167 -17.13 1.99 -16.72
C PHE A 167 -16.56 2.90 -17.80
N SER A 168 -16.81 4.20 -17.70
CA SER A 168 -16.35 5.19 -18.68
C SER A 168 -15.57 6.31 -18.02
N SER A 169 -14.85 7.09 -18.83
CA SER A 169 -14.39 8.41 -18.40
C SER A 169 -14.53 9.42 -19.52
N ALA A 170 -14.65 10.69 -19.15
CA ALA A 170 -14.63 11.78 -20.13
C ALA A 170 -13.29 11.88 -20.86
N ALA A 171 -12.20 11.44 -20.23
CA ALA A 171 -10.84 11.53 -20.77
C ALA A 171 -10.53 10.49 -21.86
N VAL A 172 -11.06 9.26 -21.78
CA VAL A 172 -10.77 8.21 -22.77
C VAL A 172 -12.01 7.63 -23.44
N GLY A 173 -13.19 7.64 -22.83
CA GLY A 173 -14.37 7.01 -23.42
C GLY A 173 -14.83 5.79 -22.63
N SER A 174 -14.21 4.61 -22.81
CA SER A 174 -14.68 3.41 -22.08
C SER A 174 -13.59 2.44 -21.63
N TYR A 175 -13.90 1.73 -20.56
CA TYR A 175 -13.09 0.67 -19.98
C TYR A 175 -13.92 -0.61 -19.88
N THR A 176 -13.31 -1.74 -20.24
CA THR A 176 -13.87 -3.07 -20.01
C THR A 176 -12.86 -3.91 -19.24
N VAL A 177 -13.27 -4.43 -18.09
CA VAL A 177 -12.43 -5.28 -17.24
C VAL A 177 -12.74 -6.74 -17.50
N SER A 178 -11.70 -7.55 -17.65
CA SER A 178 -11.79 -9.01 -17.71
C SER A 178 -11.05 -9.63 -16.55
N ILE A 179 -11.73 -10.34 -15.65
CA ILE A 179 -11.09 -11.10 -14.57
C ILE A 179 -10.47 -12.35 -15.19
N LEU A 180 -9.15 -12.48 -15.05
CA LEU A 180 -8.34 -13.58 -15.59
C LEU A 180 -8.09 -14.67 -14.54
N GLU A 181 -7.98 -14.28 -13.27
CA GLU A 181 -7.79 -15.19 -12.14
C GLU A 181 -8.43 -14.62 -10.88
N ASN A 182 -9.08 -15.47 -10.08
CA ASN A 182 -9.55 -15.13 -8.75
C ASN A 182 -9.47 -16.36 -7.84
N SER A 183 -8.26 -16.70 -7.37
CA SER A 183 -7.96 -17.93 -6.67
C SER A 183 -7.71 -17.70 -5.16
N HIS A 184 -8.40 -18.50 -4.35
CA HIS A 184 -8.35 -18.43 -2.88
C HIS A 184 -8.14 -19.82 -2.27
N PRO A 185 -6.97 -20.44 -2.47
CA PRO A 185 -6.70 -21.75 -1.89
C PRO A 185 -6.67 -21.66 -0.35
N SER A 186 -7.09 -22.72 0.33
CA SER A 186 -7.01 -22.82 1.80
C SER A 186 -5.57 -22.90 2.32
N ALA A 187 -4.64 -23.31 1.46
CA ALA A 187 -3.20 -23.33 1.69
C ALA A 187 -2.48 -22.78 0.46
N GLY A 188 -1.69 -21.71 0.65
CA GLY A 188 -0.93 -21.06 -0.42
C GLY A 188 -1.33 -19.60 -0.65
N PRO A 189 -0.73 -18.95 -1.66
CA PRO A 189 -1.04 -17.56 -1.98
C PRO A 189 -2.44 -17.41 -2.56
N GLN A 190 -3.15 -16.36 -2.15
CA GLN A 190 -4.32 -15.88 -2.87
C GLN A 190 -3.85 -15.09 -4.09
N ARG A 191 -4.52 -15.23 -5.23
CA ARG A 191 -4.17 -14.51 -6.46
C ARG A 191 -5.40 -13.90 -7.10
N PHE A 192 -5.24 -12.69 -7.61
CA PHE A 192 -6.25 -11.98 -8.36
C PHE A 192 -5.61 -11.32 -9.58
N ARG A 193 -6.11 -11.61 -10.77
CA ARG A 193 -5.59 -11.08 -12.04
C ARG A 193 -6.73 -10.57 -12.88
N TYR A 194 -6.52 -9.44 -13.54
CA TYR A 194 -7.47 -8.91 -14.50
C TYR A 194 -6.74 -8.13 -15.60
N SER A 195 -7.42 -7.90 -16.70
CA SER A 195 -7.00 -6.95 -17.72
C SER A 195 -8.04 -5.85 -17.87
N ILE A 196 -7.58 -4.69 -18.34
CA ILE A 196 -8.44 -3.57 -18.72
C ILE A 196 -8.23 -3.30 -20.19
N THR A 197 -9.29 -3.45 -20.97
CA THR A 197 -9.36 -2.90 -22.32
C THR A 197 -9.85 -1.47 -22.21
N THR A 198 -8.98 -0.53 -22.54
CA THR A 198 -9.32 0.89 -22.69
C THR A 198 -9.61 1.16 -24.15
N THR A 199 -10.79 1.71 -24.44
CA THR A 199 -11.15 2.20 -25.77
C THR A 199 -11.14 3.71 -25.73
N ILE A 200 -10.14 4.29 -26.43
CA ILE A 200 -9.92 5.73 -26.51
C ILE A 200 -10.77 6.27 -27.67
N GLY A 201 -11.85 6.99 -27.34
CA GLY A 201 -12.73 7.62 -28.32
C GLY A 201 -12.07 8.85 -28.96
N GLY A 202 -12.01 8.87 -30.29
CA GLY A 202 -11.41 9.97 -31.05
C GLY A 202 -11.40 9.74 -32.56
N ASP A 203 -11.13 10.81 -33.32
CA ASP A 203 -10.90 10.76 -34.77
C ASP A 203 -9.39 10.90 -35.04
N PRO A 204 -8.73 9.95 -35.73
CA PRO A 204 -9.29 8.77 -36.41
C PRO A 204 -9.23 7.49 -35.57
N ALA A 205 -10.28 6.66 -35.71
CA ALA A 205 -10.53 5.31 -35.18
C ALA A 205 -10.25 5.07 -33.69
N ASP A 206 -11.22 4.47 -33.00
CA ASP A 206 -11.10 4.01 -31.61
C ASP A 206 -9.81 3.20 -31.40
N ALA A 207 -8.83 3.80 -30.72
CA ALA A 207 -7.61 3.11 -30.34
C ALA A 207 -7.90 2.27 -29.11
N THR A 208 -7.59 0.98 -29.18
CA THR A 208 -7.72 0.07 -28.04
C THR A 208 -6.36 -0.25 -27.45
N ARG A 209 -6.26 -0.19 -26.12
CA ARG A 209 -5.10 -0.65 -25.35
C ARG A 209 -5.57 -1.65 -24.32
N ILE A 210 -4.79 -2.70 -24.10
CA ILE A 210 -5.06 -3.70 -23.05
C ILE A 210 -3.92 -3.66 -22.05
N ASP A 211 -4.23 -3.28 -20.82
CA ASP A 211 -3.30 -3.33 -19.69
C ASP A 211 -3.61 -4.54 -18.82
N TYR A 212 -2.59 -5.15 -18.22
CA TYR A 212 -2.70 -6.34 -17.38
C TYR A 212 -2.30 -6.02 -15.96
N TYR A 213 -3.04 -6.58 -15.00
CA TYR A 213 -2.78 -6.40 -13.58
C TYR A 213 -2.83 -7.73 -12.86
N SER A 214 -1.88 -7.93 -11.96
CA SER A 214 -1.78 -9.13 -11.13
C SER A 214 -1.52 -8.73 -9.68
N TYR A 215 -2.22 -9.40 -8.77
CA TYR A 215 -2.12 -9.21 -7.32
C TYR A 215 -2.03 -10.58 -6.67
N ALA A 216 -1.16 -10.70 -5.67
CA ALA A 216 -1.07 -11.91 -4.87
C ALA A 216 -0.81 -11.56 -3.41
N ARG A 217 -1.44 -12.33 -2.51
CA ARG A 217 -1.34 -12.14 -1.07
C ARG A 217 -0.85 -13.42 -0.43
N THR A 218 0.24 -13.33 0.32
CA THR A 218 0.80 -14.45 1.09
C THR A 218 1.74 -13.98 2.17
N SER A 219 1.85 -14.72 3.28
CA SER A 219 2.85 -14.46 4.34
C SER A 219 2.89 -13.02 4.89
N GLY A 220 1.77 -12.29 4.85
CA GLY A 220 1.69 -10.88 5.29
C GLY A 220 2.32 -9.88 4.30
N LEU A 221 2.53 -10.31 3.05
CA LEU A 221 2.99 -9.49 1.93
C LEU A 221 1.92 -9.46 0.84
N VAL A 222 1.90 -8.36 0.10
CA VAL A 222 1.16 -8.26 -1.16
C VAL A 222 2.17 -8.01 -2.28
N LEU A 223 2.13 -8.86 -3.31
CA LEU A 223 2.82 -8.65 -4.57
C LEU A 223 1.81 -8.03 -5.53
N THR A 224 2.16 -6.89 -6.09
CA THR A 224 1.34 -6.16 -7.06
C THR A 224 2.13 -6.00 -8.35
N GLY A 225 1.45 -6.08 -9.48
CA GLY A 225 2.07 -5.95 -10.78
C GLY A 225 1.15 -5.35 -11.82
N ALA A 226 1.75 -4.62 -12.75
CA ALA A 226 1.08 -4.12 -13.95
C ALA A 226 1.96 -4.32 -15.18
N ALA A 227 1.34 -4.52 -16.34
CA ALA A 227 2.01 -4.56 -17.62
C ALA A 227 1.21 -3.88 -18.72
N SER A 228 1.90 -3.20 -19.63
CA SER A 228 1.33 -2.59 -20.83
C SER A 228 0.99 -3.65 -21.90
N ALA A 229 0.33 -3.18 -22.96
CA ALA A 229 -0.10 -4.03 -24.06
C ALA A 229 1.09 -4.70 -24.77
N GLY A 230 1.01 -6.02 -24.94
CA GLY A 230 2.05 -6.81 -25.62
C GLY A 230 3.00 -7.56 -24.68
N HIS A 231 3.03 -7.22 -23.39
CA HIS A 231 4.02 -7.79 -22.46
C HIS A 231 3.46 -8.82 -21.46
N GLN A 232 2.22 -9.27 -21.65
CA GLN A 232 1.54 -10.20 -20.72
C GLN A 232 2.38 -11.44 -20.38
N GLN A 233 3.00 -12.09 -21.37
CA GLN A 233 3.75 -13.33 -21.13
C GLN A 233 5.01 -13.11 -20.29
N VAL A 234 5.76 -12.03 -20.57
CA VAL A 234 6.95 -11.66 -19.79
C VAL A 234 6.52 -11.28 -18.37
N PHE A 235 5.46 -10.50 -18.26
CA PHE A 235 4.87 -10.10 -16.98
C PHE A 235 4.46 -11.29 -16.12
N ASP A 236 3.69 -12.22 -16.67
CA ASP A 236 3.22 -13.41 -15.96
C ASP A 236 4.41 -14.25 -15.44
N THR A 237 5.47 -14.39 -16.25
CA THR A 237 6.69 -15.11 -15.88
C THR A 237 7.41 -14.45 -14.70
N LEU A 238 7.60 -13.13 -14.76
CA LEU A 238 8.26 -12.36 -13.70
C LEU A 238 7.43 -12.34 -12.41
N PHE A 239 6.11 -12.20 -12.53
CA PHE A 239 5.18 -12.22 -11.39
C PHE A 239 5.19 -13.58 -10.71
N ASP A 240 5.06 -14.68 -11.46
CA ASP A 240 5.07 -16.04 -10.93
C ASP A 240 6.42 -16.41 -10.30
N GLY A 241 7.52 -16.04 -10.93
CA GLY A 241 8.86 -16.22 -10.37
C GLY A 241 9.03 -15.51 -9.02
N THR A 242 8.51 -14.28 -8.93
CA THR A 242 8.56 -13.47 -7.71
C THR A 242 7.65 -14.04 -6.62
N LEU A 243 6.42 -14.40 -6.95
CA LEU A 243 5.49 -15.01 -5.99
C LEU A 243 6.04 -16.33 -5.43
N ARG A 244 6.69 -17.12 -6.28
CA ARG A 244 7.38 -18.35 -5.87
C ARG A 244 8.51 -18.04 -4.88
N ARG A 245 9.39 -17.07 -5.17
CA ARG A 245 10.43 -16.61 -4.23
C ARG A 245 9.86 -16.17 -2.88
N ILE A 246 8.74 -15.44 -2.89
CA ILE A 246 8.07 -15.00 -1.67
C ILE A 246 7.53 -16.20 -0.86
N THR A 247 6.99 -17.21 -1.55
CA THR A 247 6.35 -18.37 -0.92
C THR A 247 7.36 -19.40 -0.41
N GLU A 248 8.51 -19.53 -1.07
CA GLU A 248 9.59 -20.48 -0.71
C GLU A 248 10.56 -19.94 0.36
N ARG A 249 10.35 -18.71 0.85
CA ARG A 249 11.16 -18.06 1.89
C ARG A 249 10.88 -18.63 3.28
#